data_AF-A0A132NRC1-F1
#
_entry.id   AF-A0A132NRC1-F1
#
_cell.length_a   1.000
_cell.length_b   1.000
_cell.length_c   1.000
_cell.angle_alpha   90.00
_cell.angle_beta   90.00
_cell.angle_gamma   90.00
#
_symmetry.space_group_name_H-M   'P 1'
#
loop_
_entity.id
_entity.type
_entity.pdbx_description
1 polymer ?
#
loop_
_entity_poly.entity_id
_entity_poly.type
_entity_poly.pdbx_seq_one_letter_code
_entity_poly.pdbx_strand_id
1 'polypeptide(L)'
;MEWIQCLTAVAVPNLKMKVVLHIYDLSQGIAKTMSPMLMGQTIEAVYHTGVVVAEIEYYYGAGILTEPAGQTHFGSPIQQIEMGETEKTKDEISTFLNSIQPRYTESTYNLIEHNCNHFSNEFLQFLCGKKVPEHIINQGAAFLETPLGRMVAPMLQSNAFGIPGGSPSDSAPKYTSPSSAAKSSSIMIEKPLSFVAKESDLVAAQDCIIAKYGEKGQLHEGSAFQAEFSRLTRAVLDRVSCDVSPGVVKSLCNELSAELTISSARNENFLAAAFDCLACVCLSSDQSSITDSCLPLHLLDIHDTLPGSTLEPLYRYLHNWFVQLRGMHDFRDNVDRYLNFMTTKLIKSLEPTQRLYGYRILYTTSRIFTKKMAVDTQASLCGLLTSAILDAAEGAKAEGPGRRSNVQLANLASGTLGRLVLTADDKASPYGWYATAQKSLANAGLLSLGAPCCTDLYEHLYAGDGDAELF
;
A
#
# COMPACT_ATOMS: atom_id res chain seq x y z
N MET A 1 50.40 47.91 -4.11
CA MET A 1 49.54 46.85 -3.54
C MET A 1 48.33 47.56 -2.93
N GLU A 2 47.49 48.32 -3.64
CA GLU A 2 46.58 47.97 -4.75
C GLU A 2 46.16 46.51 -4.82
N TRP A 3 44.87 46.33 -5.12
CA TRP A 3 44.06 45.11 -5.22
C TRP A 3 43.22 44.75 -3.97
N ILE A 4 41.92 45.02 -4.15
CA ILE A 4 40.69 44.46 -3.53
C ILE A 4 39.84 45.51 -2.77
N GLN A 5 39.24 46.40 -3.56
CA GLN A 5 37.90 46.96 -3.34
C GLN A 5 37.12 46.76 -4.64
N CYS A 6 36.23 45.76 -4.68
CA CYS A 6 34.95 45.78 -5.41
C CYS A 6 34.31 44.38 -5.34
N LEU A 7 33.46 44.16 -4.34
CA LEU A 7 32.33 43.26 -4.49
C LEU A 7 31.10 44.08 -4.17
N THR A 8 30.54 44.66 -5.24
CA THR A 8 29.18 45.14 -5.27
C THR A 8 28.26 44.03 -4.78
N ALA A 9 27.44 44.35 -3.76
CA ALA A 9 26.30 43.52 -3.40
C ALA A 9 25.41 43.39 -4.65
N VAL A 10 25.51 42.25 -5.33
CA VAL A 10 24.50 41.83 -6.28
C VAL A 10 23.27 41.56 -5.42
N ALA A 11 22.29 42.46 -5.49
CA ALA A 11 20.97 42.19 -4.96
C ALA A 11 20.47 40.91 -5.67
N VAL A 12 20.46 39.79 -4.94
CA VAL A 12 19.84 38.57 -5.42
C VAL A 12 18.36 38.92 -5.59
N PRO A 13 17.78 38.81 -6.79
CA PRO A 13 16.36 39.07 -6.95
C PRO A 13 15.60 38.16 -6.00
N ASN A 14 14.66 38.71 -5.23
CA ASN A 14 13.73 37.92 -4.41
C ASN A 14 13.06 36.90 -5.33
N LEU A 15 13.50 35.63 -5.26
CA LEU A 15 12.92 34.56 -6.04
C LEU A 15 11.53 34.31 -5.45
N LYS A 16 10.51 34.84 -6.13
CA LYS A 16 9.12 34.59 -5.78
C LYS A 16 8.81 33.12 -6.03
N MET A 17 8.34 32.41 -5.01
CA MET A 17 7.96 31.01 -5.14
C MET A 17 6.50 30.93 -5.57
N LYS A 18 6.21 30.10 -6.57
CA LYS A 18 4.82 29.83 -6.98
C LYS A 18 4.08 29.10 -5.87
N VAL A 19 2.81 29.46 -5.70
CA VAL A 19 1.88 28.83 -4.76
C VAL A 19 0.75 28.22 -5.57
N VAL A 20 0.54 26.91 -5.42
CA VAL A 20 -0.51 26.17 -6.14
C VAL A 20 -1.39 25.44 -5.11
N LEU A 21 -2.70 25.46 -5.30
CA LEU A 21 -3.65 24.66 -4.53
C LEU A 21 -3.97 23.39 -5.33
N HIS A 22 -3.60 22.24 -4.79
CA HIS A 22 -4.03 20.94 -5.28
C HIS A 22 -5.39 20.58 -4.68
N ILE A 23 -6.30 20.08 -5.51
CA ILE A 23 -7.65 19.67 -5.13
C ILE A 23 -7.84 18.22 -5.54
N TYR A 24 -8.30 17.39 -4.62
CA TYR A 24 -8.51 15.96 -4.77
C TYR A 24 -9.97 15.61 -4.47
N ASP A 25 -10.48 14.55 -5.09
CA ASP A 25 -11.74 13.91 -4.70
C ASP A 25 -11.46 12.61 -3.95
N LEU A 26 -11.66 12.62 -2.63
CA LEU A 26 -11.48 11.44 -1.78
C LEU A 26 -12.43 10.29 -2.13
N SER A 27 -13.55 10.58 -2.82
CA SER A 27 -14.49 9.57 -3.28
C SER A 27 -14.12 8.94 -4.62
N GLN A 28 -13.14 9.51 -5.34
CA GLN A 28 -12.73 9.05 -6.68
C GLN A 28 -13.92 8.90 -7.65
N GLY A 29 -14.83 9.89 -7.67
CA GLY A 29 -16.01 9.92 -8.55
C GLY A 29 -17.24 9.17 -8.01
N ILE A 30 -17.11 8.43 -6.90
CA ILE A 30 -18.24 7.71 -6.29
C ILE A 30 -19.29 8.69 -5.78
N ALA A 31 -18.89 9.80 -5.16
CA ALA A 31 -19.83 10.79 -4.64
C ALA A 31 -20.74 11.32 -5.74
N LYS A 32 -20.16 11.70 -6.88
CA LYS A 32 -20.91 12.21 -8.05
C LYS A 32 -21.92 11.22 -8.58
N THR A 33 -21.56 9.93 -8.61
CA THR A 33 -22.40 8.88 -9.19
C THR A 33 -23.53 8.44 -8.24
N MET A 34 -23.25 8.34 -6.94
CA MET A 34 -24.21 7.78 -5.97
C MET A 34 -25.06 8.84 -5.25
N SER A 35 -24.58 10.07 -5.15
CA SER A 35 -25.28 11.15 -4.42
C SER A 35 -26.70 11.43 -4.92
N PRO A 36 -27.01 11.42 -6.25
CA PRO A 36 -28.38 11.69 -6.70
C PRO A 36 -29.37 10.62 -6.23
N MET A 37 -28.93 9.36 -6.18
CA MET A 37 -29.76 8.24 -5.74
C MET A 37 -29.98 8.25 -4.21
N LEU A 38 -28.96 8.67 -3.44
CA LEU A 38 -29.01 8.63 -1.97
C LEU A 38 -29.61 9.90 -1.35
N MET A 39 -29.48 11.06 -2.00
CA MET A 39 -29.81 12.35 -1.41
C MET A 39 -30.71 13.22 -2.31
N GLY A 40 -31.02 12.79 -3.53
CA GLY A 40 -31.79 13.59 -4.49
C GLY A 40 -31.07 14.86 -4.98
N GLN A 41 -29.77 14.96 -4.69
CA GLN A 41 -28.89 16.07 -5.07
C GLN A 41 -27.51 15.53 -5.43
N THR A 42 -26.84 16.16 -6.38
CA THR A 42 -25.50 15.78 -6.81
C THR A 42 -24.44 16.43 -5.92
N ILE A 43 -23.62 15.61 -5.28
CA ILE A 43 -22.35 16.02 -4.66
C ILE A 43 -21.25 15.72 -5.66
N GLU A 44 -20.61 16.76 -6.20
CA GLU A 44 -19.60 16.61 -7.26
C GLU A 44 -18.34 15.86 -6.80
N ALA A 45 -17.92 16.01 -5.55
CA ALA A 45 -16.74 15.36 -4.99
C ALA A 45 -16.73 15.44 -3.45
N VAL A 46 -15.88 14.62 -2.82
CA VAL A 46 -15.45 14.83 -1.43
C VAL A 46 -14.09 15.53 -1.46
N TYR A 47 -14.09 16.85 -1.39
CA TYR A 47 -12.89 17.63 -1.64
C TYR A 47 -11.86 17.54 -0.50
N HIS A 48 -10.64 17.22 -0.87
CA HIS A 48 -9.43 17.37 -0.06
C HIS A 48 -8.49 18.35 -0.75
N THR A 49 -7.72 19.12 0.02
CA THR A 49 -6.78 20.11 -0.52
C THR A 49 -5.40 20.05 0.12
N GLY A 50 -4.38 20.27 -0.72
CA GLY A 50 -2.99 20.48 -0.33
C GLY A 50 -2.43 21.75 -0.97
N VAL A 51 -1.52 22.43 -0.28
CA VAL A 51 -0.87 23.66 -0.77
C VAL A 51 0.55 23.34 -1.19
N VAL A 52 0.90 23.63 -2.44
CA VAL A 52 2.24 23.41 -2.99
C VAL A 52 3.03 24.71 -3.01
N VAL A 53 4.22 24.68 -2.42
CA VAL A 53 5.23 25.74 -2.51
C VAL A 53 6.60 25.09 -2.69
N ALA A 54 7.35 25.53 -3.71
CA ALA A 54 8.69 25.02 -4.01
C ALA A 54 8.77 23.48 -4.10
N GLU A 55 7.86 22.88 -4.87
CA GLU A 55 7.75 21.43 -5.12
C GLU A 55 7.39 20.58 -3.89
N ILE A 56 7.05 21.21 -2.76
CA ILE A 56 6.59 20.53 -1.54
C ILE A 56 5.11 20.83 -1.35
N GLU A 57 4.33 19.78 -1.17
CA GLU A 57 2.92 19.83 -0.85
C GLU A 57 2.68 19.69 0.64
N TYR A 58 1.92 20.62 1.20
CA TYR A 58 1.55 20.70 2.61
C TYR A 58 0.07 20.44 2.77
N TYR A 59 -0.31 19.52 3.66
CA TYR A 59 -1.71 19.23 3.95
C TYR A 59 -1.88 18.84 5.42
N TYR A 60 -3.12 18.84 5.90
CA TYR A 60 -3.44 18.46 7.28
C TYR A 60 -4.10 17.08 7.32
N GLY A 61 -3.62 16.23 8.21
CA GLY A 61 -4.11 14.88 8.45
C GLY A 61 -4.02 14.54 9.93
N ALA A 62 -3.22 13.53 10.29
CA ALA A 62 -2.82 13.27 11.68
C ALA A 62 -1.83 14.33 12.25
N GLY A 63 -1.79 15.50 11.65
CA GLY A 63 -0.76 16.51 11.81
C GLY A 63 -0.57 17.30 10.52
N ILE A 64 0.26 18.33 10.54
CA ILE A 64 0.71 18.99 9.32
C ILE A 64 1.74 18.07 8.66
N LEU A 65 1.43 17.59 7.47
CA LEU A 65 2.23 16.63 6.72
C LEU A 65 2.80 17.30 5.45
N THR A 66 3.94 16.79 5.00
CA THR A 66 4.63 17.29 3.81
C THR A 66 5.09 16.15 2.92
N GLU A 67 4.81 16.25 1.62
CA GLU A 67 5.26 15.30 0.62
C GLU A 67 5.69 16.05 -0.66
N PRO A 68 6.45 15.43 -1.58
CA PRO A 68 6.68 16.02 -2.89
C PRO A 68 5.36 16.28 -3.62
N ALA A 69 5.27 17.40 -4.34
CA ALA A 69 4.05 17.82 -5.03
C ALA A 69 3.49 16.73 -5.95
N GLY A 70 2.20 16.38 -5.76
CA GLY A 70 1.51 15.37 -6.56
C GLY A 70 1.93 13.92 -6.29
N GLN A 71 2.72 13.67 -5.24
CA GLN A 71 3.12 12.31 -4.82
C GLN A 71 2.41 11.84 -3.55
N THR A 72 1.39 12.59 -3.09
CA THR A 72 0.58 12.22 -1.92
C THR A 72 -0.21 10.94 -2.17
N HIS A 73 -0.59 10.25 -1.10
CA HIS A 73 -1.45 9.07 -1.15
C HIS A 73 -2.87 9.33 -1.70
N PHE A 74 -3.23 10.59 -1.94
CA PHE A 74 -4.50 10.99 -2.56
C PHE A 74 -4.55 10.79 -4.08
N GLY A 75 -3.44 10.40 -4.71
CA GLY A 75 -3.35 10.18 -6.15
C GLY A 75 -3.07 11.47 -6.91
N SER A 76 -3.68 11.65 -8.09
CA SER A 76 -3.53 12.88 -8.87
C SER A 76 -4.63 13.89 -8.51
N PRO A 77 -4.29 15.19 -8.37
CA PRO A 77 -5.29 16.21 -8.10
C PRO A 77 -6.23 16.33 -9.31
N ILE A 78 -7.54 16.35 -9.04
CA ILE A 78 -8.59 16.58 -10.05
C ILE A 78 -8.56 18.02 -10.57
N GLN A 79 -7.95 18.93 -9.81
CA GLN A 79 -7.73 20.32 -10.21
C GLN A 79 -6.50 20.91 -9.49
N GLN A 80 -5.75 21.72 -10.23
CA GLN A 80 -4.66 22.54 -9.68
C GLN A 80 -4.98 24.01 -9.95
N ILE A 81 -4.96 24.84 -8.92
CA ILE A 81 -5.24 26.27 -9.03
C ILE A 81 -3.98 27.05 -8.69
N GLU A 82 -3.47 27.84 -9.63
CA GLU A 82 -2.37 28.78 -9.36
C GLU A 82 -2.89 29.90 -8.44
N MET A 83 -2.42 29.92 -7.20
CA MET A 83 -2.85 30.87 -6.17
C MET A 83 -2.02 32.15 -6.18
N GLY A 84 -0.99 32.20 -7.02
CA GLY A 84 -0.08 33.32 -7.20
C GLY A 84 1.33 32.97 -6.74
N GLU A 85 2.00 33.96 -6.15
CA GLU A 85 3.39 33.82 -5.72
C GLU A 85 3.55 34.32 -4.28
N THR A 86 4.56 33.81 -3.58
CA THR A 86 4.94 34.25 -2.24
C THR A 86 6.38 34.77 -2.21
N GLU A 87 6.59 35.83 -1.43
CA GLU A 87 7.92 36.35 -1.09
C GLU A 87 8.44 35.77 0.23
N LYS A 88 7.66 34.90 0.89
CA LYS A 88 8.04 34.24 2.15
C LYS A 88 9.23 33.33 1.93
N THR A 89 10.22 33.43 2.77
CA THR A 89 11.37 32.50 2.81
C THR A 89 10.95 31.15 3.37
N LYS A 90 11.74 30.10 3.10
CA LYS A 90 11.51 28.76 3.69
C LYS A 90 11.50 28.80 5.23
N ASP A 91 12.32 29.66 5.83
CA ASP A 91 12.39 29.83 7.28
C ASP A 91 11.14 30.51 7.84
N GLU A 92 10.60 31.52 7.15
CA GLU A 92 9.32 32.13 7.53
C GLU A 92 8.16 31.13 7.41
N ILE A 93 8.14 30.32 6.35
CA ILE A 93 7.14 29.26 6.15
C ILE A 93 7.25 28.22 7.28
N SER A 94 8.45 27.73 7.57
CA SER A 94 8.71 26.78 8.66
C SER A 94 8.29 27.35 10.02
N THR A 95 8.64 28.61 10.29
CA THR A 95 8.25 29.31 11.53
C THR A 95 6.74 29.42 11.66
N PHE A 96 6.05 29.79 10.58
CA PHE A 96 4.60 29.86 10.55
C PHE A 96 3.96 28.49 10.81
N LEU A 97 4.38 27.44 10.09
CA LEU A 97 3.87 26.08 10.25
C LEU A 97 4.06 25.58 11.69
N ASN A 98 5.23 25.80 12.29
CA ASN A 98 5.50 25.47 13.69
C ASN A 98 4.60 26.23 14.66
N SER A 99 4.26 27.50 14.36
CA SER A 99 3.38 28.31 15.22
C SER A 99 1.93 27.83 15.21
N ILE A 100 1.47 27.23 14.11
CA ILE A 100 0.10 26.74 13.97
C ILE A 100 -0.04 25.24 14.27
N GLN A 101 1.06 24.48 14.26
CA GLN A 101 1.10 23.03 14.49
C GLN A 101 0.33 22.57 15.74
N PRO A 102 0.33 23.29 16.89
CA PRO A 102 -0.49 22.92 18.06
C PRO A 102 -2.01 22.96 17.82
N ARG A 103 -2.49 23.69 16.80
CA ARG A 103 -3.91 23.72 16.39
C ARG A 103 -4.24 22.68 15.31
N TYR A 104 -3.25 22.03 14.74
CA TYR A 104 -3.38 21.07 13.64
C TYR A 104 -2.71 19.74 14.02
N THR A 105 -3.26 19.11 15.06
CA THR A 105 -2.86 17.79 15.55
C THR A 105 -3.85 16.71 15.12
N GLU A 106 -3.53 15.44 15.26
CA GLU A 106 -4.51 14.36 15.06
C GLU A 106 -5.76 14.55 15.94
N SER A 107 -5.57 14.91 17.21
CA SER A 107 -6.66 15.07 18.19
C SER A 107 -7.62 16.22 17.88
N THR A 108 -7.17 17.21 17.11
CA THR A 108 -7.97 18.39 16.73
C THR A 108 -8.62 18.23 15.37
N TYR A 109 -8.37 17.13 14.65
CA TYR A 109 -8.91 16.93 13.32
C TYR A 109 -10.41 16.66 13.38
N ASN A 110 -11.19 17.40 12.59
CA ASN A 110 -12.62 17.22 12.45
C ASN A 110 -13.00 17.29 10.98
N LEU A 111 -13.62 16.22 10.46
CA LEU A 111 -13.98 16.10 9.04
C LEU A 111 -14.85 17.25 8.50
N ILE A 112 -15.63 17.91 9.36
CA ILE A 112 -16.56 18.97 8.96
C ILE A 112 -15.98 20.35 9.28
N GLU A 113 -15.51 20.56 10.52
CA GLU A 113 -15.27 21.90 11.08
C GLU A 113 -13.78 22.26 11.16
N HIS A 114 -12.86 21.29 11.05
CA HIS A 114 -11.42 21.54 11.20
C HIS A 114 -10.58 20.48 10.49
N ASN A 115 -10.48 20.60 9.16
CA ASN A 115 -9.86 19.62 8.27
C ASN A 115 -8.81 20.27 7.34
N CYS A 116 -8.35 19.50 6.36
CA CYS A 116 -7.39 19.88 5.32
C CYS A 116 -7.74 21.20 4.63
N ASN A 117 -9.02 21.45 4.36
CA ASN A 117 -9.47 22.65 3.64
C ASN A 117 -9.32 23.90 4.52
N HIS A 118 -9.49 23.76 5.83
CA HIS A 118 -9.29 24.86 6.79
C HIS A 118 -7.81 25.20 6.95
N PHE A 119 -6.96 24.17 7.07
CA PHE A 119 -5.51 24.32 7.07
C PHE A 119 -5.02 25.01 5.80
N SER A 120 -5.38 24.49 4.62
CA SER A 120 -4.99 25.04 3.33
C SER A 120 -5.43 26.50 3.19
N ASN A 121 -6.62 26.84 3.69
CA ASN A 121 -7.13 28.20 3.68
C ASN A 121 -6.34 29.16 4.59
N GLU A 122 -5.94 28.72 5.78
CA GLU A 122 -5.10 29.52 6.67
C GLU A 122 -3.69 29.70 6.10
N PHE A 123 -3.14 28.62 5.54
CA PHE A 123 -1.79 28.64 4.98
C PHE A 123 -1.69 29.51 3.72
N LEU A 124 -2.68 29.45 2.82
CA LEU A 124 -2.77 30.33 1.65
C LEU A 124 -2.89 31.81 2.03
N GLN A 125 -3.62 32.13 3.10
CA GLN A 125 -3.72 33.51 3.58
C GLN A 125 -2.35 34.03 4.04
N PHE A 126 -1.57 33.20 4.73
CA PHE A 126 -0.21 33.55 5.13
C PHE A 126 0.74 33.72 3.93
N LEU A 127 0.66 32.81 2.95
CA LEU A 127 1.58 32.78 1.81
C LEU A 127 1.33 33.91 0.81
N CYS A 128 0.08 34.11 0.39
CA CYS A 128 -0.27 35.01 -0.71
C CYS A 128 -1.58 35.79 -0.51
N GLY A 129 -2.19 35.73 0.68
CA GLY A 129 -3.44 36.45 0.98
C GLY A 129 -4.67 35.93 0.24
N LYS A 130 -4.58 34.74 -0.38
CA LYS A 130 -5.70 34.08 -1.05
C LYS A 130 -6.38 33.08 -0.12
N LYS A 131 -7.56 32.61 -0.54
CA LYS A 131 -8.40 31.66 0.20
C LYS A 131 -8.72 30.46 -0.67
N VAL A 132 -9.00 29.33 -0.03
CA VAL A 132 -9.57 28.15 -0.71
C VAL A 132 -10.94 28.54 -1.29
N PRO A 133 -11.33 28.04 -2.48
CA PRO A 133 -12.64 28.31 -3.06
C PRO A 133 -13.80 28.03 -2.08
N GLU A 134 -14.80 28.92 -2.06
CA GLU A 134 -15.87 28.90 -1.05
C GLU A 134 -16.64 27.56 -1.00
N HIS A 135 -16.89 26.95 -2.15
CA HIS A 135 -17.61 25.67 -2.22
C HIS A 135 -16.82 24.50 -1.60
N ILE A 136 -15.49 24.59 -1.52
CA ILE A 136 -14.62 23.55 -0.94
C ILE A 136 -14.51 23.74 0.57
N ILE A 137 -14.25 24.98 1.02
CA ILE A 137 -14.13 25.25 2.46
C ILE A 137 -15.47 25.11 3.18
N ASN A 138 -16.59 25.45 2.52
CA ASN A 138 -17.93 25.32 3.08
C ASN A 138 -18.58 23.95 2.80
N GLN A 139 -17.84 22.99 2.23
CA GLN A 139 -18.38 21.67 1.88
C GLN A 139 -19.02 20.95 3.08
N GLY A 140 -18.39 21.02 4.26
CA GLY A 140 -18.92 20.42 5.49
C GLY A 140 -20.26 21.04 5.91
N ALA A 141 -20.35 22.38 5.89
CA ALA A 141 -21.58 23.10 6.21
C ALA A 141 -22.71 22.79 5.21
N ALA A 142 -22.40 22.81 3.90
CA ALA A 142 -23.36 22.46 2.85
C ALA A 142 -23.86 21.01 3.00
N PHE A 143 -22.98 20.07 3.38
CA PHE A 143 -23.38 18.70 3.66
C PHE A 143 -24.36 18.60 4.84
N LEU A 144 -24.13 19.35 5.93
CA LEU A 144 -25.02 19.40 7.10
C LEU A 144 -26.41 19.99 6.80
N GLU A 145 -26.56 20.77 5.73
CA GLU A 145 -27.88 21.27 5.31
C GLU A 145 -28.76 20.18 4.67
N THR A 146 -28.15 19.05 4.25
CA THR A 146 -28.88 17.92 3.67
C THR A 146 -29.57 17.05 4.75
N PRO A 147 -30.70 16.37 4.44
CA PRO A 147 -31.33 15.44 5.37
C PRO A 147 -30.39 14.30 5.82
N LEU A 148 -29.58 13.77 4.90
CA LEU A 148 -28.58 12.76 5.22
C LEU A 148 -27.49 13.32 6.13
N GLY A 149 -26.96 14.49 5.82
CA GLY A 149 -25.91 15.14 6.61
C GLY A 149 -26.35 15.38 8.05
N ARG A 150 -27.57 15.88 8.30
CA ARG A 150 -28.11 15.99 9.66
C ARG A 150 -28.21 14.65 10.39
N MET A 151 -28.53 13.57 9.66
CA MET A 151 -28.65 12.24 10.24
C MET A 151 -27.29 11.66 10.63
N VAL A 152 -26.25 11.89 9.83
CA VAL A 152 -24.91 11.28 10.04
C VAL A 152 -23.89 12.21 10.69
N ALA A 153 -24.20 13.49 10.88
CA ALA A 153 -23.32 14.47 11.51
C ALA A 153 -22.71 13.99 12.84
N PRO A 154 -23.48 13.39 13.77
CA PRO A 154 -22.91 12.91 15.03
C PRO A 154 -21.88 11.80 14.84
N MET A 155 -22.00 10.99 13.78
CA MET A 155 -21.04 9.93 13.46
C MET A 155 -19.77 10.50 12.81
N LEU A 156 -19.90 11.52 11.95
CA LEU A 156 -18.75 12.18 11.30
C LEU A 156 -17.95 13.08 12.26
N GLN A 157 -18.60 13.58 13.31
CA GLN A 157 -17.96 14.34 14.39
C GLN A 157 -17.29 13.42 15.43
N SER A 158 -17.60 12.13 15.42
CA SER A 158 -16.81 11.12 16.14
C SER A 158 -15.63 10.69 15.27
N ASN A 159 -14.46 10.43 15.85
CA ASN A 159 -13.25 9.95 15.15
C ASN A 159 -13.41 8.56 14.45
N ALA A 160 -14.65 8.11 14.23
CA ALA A 160 -15.02 6.84 13.61
C ALA A 160 -14.76 6.78 12.10
N PHE A 161 -14.61 7.94 11.45
CA PHE A 161 -14.19 8.02 10.05
C PHE A 161 -12.71 8.41 10.04
N GLY A 162 -11.88 7.52 9.50
CA GLY A 162 -10.42 7.64 9.52
C GLY A 162 -9.93 9.01 9.04
N ILE A 163 -8.96 9.56 9.77
CA ILE A 163 -8.30 10.82 9.42
C ILE A 163 -7.41 10.56 8.19
N PRO A 164 -7.49 11.37 7.13
CA PRO A 164 -6.53 11.32 6.02
C PRO A 164 -5.09 11.39 6.55
N GLY A 165 -4.27 10.36 6.32
CA GLY A 165 -2.92 10.27 6.88
C GLY A 165 -2.81 9.89 8.37
N GLY A 166 -3.90 9.47 9.02
CA GLY A 166 -3.90 8.87 10.36
C GLY A 166 -4.00 7.34 10.34
N SER A 167 -3.43 6.69 11.35
CA SER A 167 -3.57 5.24 11.54
C SER A 167 -5.02 4.90 11.95
N PRO A 168 -5.65 3.84 11.43
CA PRO A 168 -7.05 3.56 11.73
C PRO A 168 -7.23 3.20 13.21
N SER A 169 -8.25 3.78 13.87
CA SER A 169 -8.76 3.30 15.16
C SER A 169 -9.99 2.43 14.96
N ASP A 170 -9.98 1.25 15.59
CA ASP A 170 -10.99 0.21 15.44
C ASP A 170 -12.30 0.55 16.18
N SER A 171 -13.35 0.88 15.42
CA SER A 171 -14.73 0.56 15.82
C SER A 171 -15.71 0.67 14.64
N ALA A 172 -16.09 -0.48 14.07
CA ALA A 172 -17.14 -0.55 13.06
C ALA A 172 -18.46 -1.08 13.66
N PRO A 173 -19.61 -0.43 13.45
CA PRO A 173 -20.91 -1.04 13.73
C PRO A 173 -21.33 -1.97 12.58
N LYS A 174 -21.86 -3.14 12.95
CA LYS A 174 -22.44 -4.13 12.03
C LYS A 174 -23.75 -3.59 11.43
N TYR A 175 -23.87 -3.61 10.10
CA TYR A 175 -25.16 -3.60 9.41
C TYR A 175 -25.24 -4.74 8.39
N THR A 176 -26.31 -5.52 8.53
CA THR A 176 -26.76 -6.55 7.60
C THR A 176 -27.80 -5.93 6.66
N SER A 177 -27.84 -6.35 5.38
CA SER A 177 -28.99 -6.28 4.44
C SER A 177 -28.59 -6.88 3.07
N PRO A 178 -29.51 -7.16 2.13
CA PRO A 178 -30.14 -8.48 1.97
C PRO A 178 -29.76 -9.17 0.65
N SER A 179 -30.04 -10.47 0.60
CA SER A 179 -29.88 -11.36 -0.56
C SER A 179 -30.76 -10.99 -1.76
N SER A 180 -30.19 -11.03 -2.97
CA SER A 180 -30.91 -11.44 -4.18
C SER A 180 -29.98 -12.17 -5.16
N ALA A 181 -30.47 -13.28 -5.70
CA ALA A 181 -29.73 -14.42 -6.25
C ALA A 181 -29.05 -14.25 -7.63
N ALA A 182 -27.82 -14.78 -7.66
CA ALA A 182 -27.22 -15.68 -8.66
C ALA A 182 -27.02 -15.24 -10.14
N LYS A 183 -25.75 -15.02 -10.51
CA LYS A 183 -24.95 -15.92 -11.37
C LYS A 183 -23.49 -15.47 -11.50
N SER A 184 -22.62 -16.47 -11.64
CA SER A 184 -21.16 -16.43 -11.74
C SER A 184 -20.41 -16.12 -10.45
N SER A 185 -19.88 -17.19 -9.84
CA SER A 185 -18.83 -17.14 -8.82
C SER A 185 -17.58 -16.48 -9.42
N SER A 186 -17.53 -15.15 -9.39
CA SER A 186 -16.31 -14.41 -9.69
C SER A 186 -15.22 -14.92 -8.75
N ILE A 187 -14.06 -15.21 -9.31
CA ILE A 187 -12.87 -15.39 -8.49
C ILE A 187 -12.50 -13.98 -8.11
N MET A 188 -13.12 -13.45 -7.05
CA MET A 188 -12.53 -12.33 -6.35
C MET A 188 -11.09 -12.75 -6.06
N ILE A 189 -10.13 -11.89 -6.39
CA ILE A 189 -8.86 -11.94 -5.68
C ILE A 189 -9.29 -11.76 -4.24
N GLU A 190 -9.41 -12.84 -3.48
CA GLU A 190 -9.55 -12.75 -2.03
C GLU A 190 -8.46 -11.80 -1.58
N LYS A 191 -8.90 -10.70 -0.94
CA LYS A 191 -8.07 -9.66 -0.36
C LYS A 191 -6.77 -10.27 0.17
N PRO A 192 -5.62 -9.65 -0.08
CA PRO A 192 -4.65 -9.66 0.99
C PRO A 192 -4.13 -8.25 1.19
N LEU A 193 -4.36 -7.71 2.37
CA LEU A 193 -3.27 -6.91 2.95
C LEU A 193 -2.35 -7.82 3.79
N SER A 194 -2.70 -9.10 4.00
CA SER A 194 -1.90 -10.03 4.81
C SER A 194 -2.21 -11.50 4.51
N PHE A 195 -1.18 -12.35 4.47
CA PHE A 195 -1.29 -13.81 4.48
C PHE A 195 -0.81 -14.36 5.82
N VAL A 196 -1.70 -15.04 6.53
CA VAL A 196 -1.39 -15.70 7.80
C VAL A 196 -1.88 -17.14 7.77
N ALA A 197 -1.22 -18.01 8.54
CA ALA A 197 -1.65 -19.39 8.70
C ALA A 197 -3.02 -19.47 9.37
N LYS A 198 -3.66 -20.65 9.34
CA LYS A 198 -4.94 -20.85 10.03
C LYS A 198 -4.72 -20.69 11.54
N GLU A 199 -5.77 -20.28 12.26
CA GLU A 199 -5.71 -20.12 13.71
C GLU A 199 -5.18 -21.39 14.42
N SER A 200 -5.60 -22.58 14.00
CA SER A 200 -5.08 -23.85 14.53
C SER A 200 -3.57 -24.02 14.35
N ASP A 201 -3.06 -23.58 13.20
CA ASP A 201 -1.64 -23.70 12.85
C ASP A 201 -0.82 -22.65 13.61
N LEU A 202 -1.38 -21.46 13.83
CA LEU A 202 -0.78 -20.42 14.67
C LEU A 202 -0.74 -20.80 16.15
N VAL A 203 -1.75 -21.52 16.64
CA VAL A 203 -1.73 -22.09 18.00
C VAL A 203 -0.65 -23.17 18.10
N ALA A 204 -0.57 -24.08 17.12
CA ALA A 204 0.48 -25.09 17.09
C ALA A 204 1.90 -24.49 16.98
N ALA A 205 2.04 -23.40 16.22
CA ALA A 205 3.28 -22.64 16.11
C ALA A 205 3.68 -22.02 17.46
N GLN A 206 2.71 -21.46 18.20
CA GLN A 206 2.95 -20.95 19.55
C GLN A 206 3.44 -22.04 20.49
N ASP A 207 2.75 -23.18 20.53
CA ASP A 207 3.12 -24.31 21.38
C ASP A 207 4.53 -24.82 21.06
N CYS A 208 4.89 -24.86 19.77
CA CYS A 208 6.23 -25.24 19.31
C CYS A 208 7.32 -24.29 19.82
N ILE A 209 7.08 -22.97 19.76
CA ILE A 209 8.04 -21.95 20.23
C ILE A 209 8.15 -21.98 21.76
N ILE A 210 7.04 -22.14 22.48
CA ILE A 210 7.04 -22.26 23.95
C ILE A 210 7.82 -23.49 24.39
N ALA A 211 7.63 -24.64 23.71
CA ALA A 211 8.40 -25.84 23.98
C ALA A 211 9.91 -25.62 23.78
N LYS A 212 10.31 -24.91 22.72
CA LYS A 212 11.72 -24.55 22.46
C LYS A 212 12.33 -23.73 23.60
N TYR A 213 11.60 -22.74 24.12
CA TYR A 213 12.04 -21.98 25.29
C TYR A 213 12.14 -22.86 26.55
N GLY A 214 11.19 -23.78 26.72
CA GLY A 214 11.18 -24.75 27.82
C GLY A 214 12.40 -25.68 27.82
N GLU A 215 12.80 -26.19 26.65
CA GLU A 215 14.01 -27.03 26.48
C GLU A 215 15.29 -26.31 26.92
N LYS A 216 15.33 -24.97 26.81
CA LYS A 216 16.46 -24.13 27.22
C LYS A 216 16.37 -23.62 28.67
N GLY A 217 15.31 -23.98 29.41
CA GLY A 217 15.05 -23.45 30.76
C GLY A 217 14.63 -21.97 30.77
N GLN A 218 14.27 -21.40 29.61
CA GLN A 218 13.87 -20.00 29.42
C GLN A 218 12.36 -19.82 29.64
N LEU A 219 11.87 -20.27 30.80
CA LEU A 219 10.44 -20.32 31.10
C LEU A 219 9.78 -18.93 31.14
N HIS A 220 10.53 -17.90 31.54
CA HIS A 220 10.04 -16.51 31.58
C HIS A 220 9.82 -15.98 30.16
N GLU A 221 10.78 -16.20 29.25
CA GLU A 221 10.69 -15.84 27.84
C GLU A 221 9.55 -16.60 27.15
N GLY A 222 9.40 -17.90 27.41
CA GLY A 222 8.30 -18.70 26.88
C GLY A 222 6.92 -18.19 27.33
N SER A 223 6.80 -17.82 28.61
CA SER A 223 5.54 -17.26 29.16
C SER A 223 5.22 -15.88 28.57
N ALA A 224 6.23 -15.02 28.44
CA ALA A 224 6.08 -13.71 27.82
C ALA A 224 5.70 -13.82 26.34
N PHE A 225 6.34 -14.74 25.61
CA PHE A 225 6.01 -15.05 24.23
C PHE A 225 4.57 -15.53 24.09
N GLN A 226 4.13 -16.49 24.91
CA GLN A 226 2.77 -17.01 24.88
C GLN A 226 1.73 -15.89 25.04
N ALA A 227 1.89 -15.06 26.08
CA ALA A 227 0.94 -13.99 26.38
C ALA A 227 0.84 -12.96 25.24
N GLU A 228 1.98 -12.47 24.77
CA GLU A 228 2.05 -11.45 23.72
C GLU A 228 1.59 -12.00 22.36
N PHE A 229 2.02 -13.21 22.01
CA PHE A 229 1.74 -13.79 20.69
C PHE A 229 0.29 -14.29 20.58
N SER A 230 -0.32 -14.77 21.67
CA SER A 230 -1.76 -15.03 21.72
C SER A 230 -2.59 -13.77 21.53
N ARG A 231 -2.14 -12.63 22.09
CA ARG A 231 -2.77 -11.32 21.89
C ARG A 231 -2.63 -10.86 20.44
N LEU A 232 -1.43 -10.95 19.87
CA LEU A 232 -1.17 -10.62 18.46
C LEU A 232 -2.00 -11.47 17.51
N THR A 233 -2.03 -12.79 17.70
CA THR A 233 -2.78 -13.71 16.85
C THR A 233 -4.26 -13.33 16.81
N ARG A 234 -4.86 -13.04 17.97
CA ARG A 234 -6.24 -12.60 18.05
C ARG A 234 -6.45 -11.27 17.32
N ALA A 235 -5.59 -10.28 17.55
CA ALA A 235 -5.69 -9.00 16.87
C ALA A 235 -5.56 -9.11 15.35
N VAL A 236 -4.63 -9.93 14.86
CA VAL A 236 -4.46 -10.21 13.43
C VAL A 236 -5.71 -10.85 12.83
N LEU A 237 -6.32 -11.83 13.52
CA LEU A 237 -7.55 -12.49 13.08
C LEU A 237 -8.76 -11.52 13.11
N ASP A 238 -8.80 -10.65 14.12
CA ASP A 238 -9.83 -9.61 14.26
C ASP A 238 -9.58 -8.38 13.38
N ARG A 239 -8.41 -8.31 12.71
CA ARG A 239 -7.92 -7.19 11.89
C ARG A 239 -7.79 -5.87 12.65
N VAL A 240 -7.36 -5.97 13.90
CA VAL A 240 -7.15 -4.88 14.84
C VAL A 240 -5.66 -4.59 14.98
N SER A 241 -5.30 -3.31 15.15
CA SER A 241 -3.90 -2.94 15.40
C SER A 241 -3.42 -3.46 16.76
N CYS A 242 -2.20 -4.01 16.80
CA CYS A 242 -1.66 -4.61 18.00
C CYS A 242 -0.14 -4.47 18.05
N ASP A 243 0.34 -3.78 19.07
CA ASP A 243 1.76 -3.73 19.41
C ASP A 243 2.23 -5.10 19.90
N VAL A 244 3.51 -5.40 19.77
CA VAL A 244 4.15 -6.58 20.37
C VAL A 244 5.43 -6.13 21.04
N SER A 245 5.71 -6.62 22.24
CA SER A 245 6.93 -6.23 22.95
C SER A 245 8.20 -6.46 22.11
N PRO A 246 9.04 -5.41 21.92
CA PRO A 246 10.34 -5.52 21.25
C PRO A 246 11.22 -6.65 21.78
N GLY A 247 11.19 -6.87 23.09
CA GLY A 247 11.97 -7.93 23.76
C GLY A 247 11.52 -9.32 23.33
N VAL A 248 10.22 -9.54 23.15
CA VAL A 248 9.66 -10.82 22.69
C VAL A 248 10.04 -11.09 21.24
N VAL A 249 9.90 -10.10 20.35
CA VAL A 249 10.30 -10.23 18.94
C VAL A 249 11.79 -10.52 18.81
N LYS A 250 12.63 -9.78 19.54
CA LYS A 250 14.09 -9.97 19.53
C LYS A 250 14.48 -11.35 20.07
N SER A 251 13.82 -11.81 21.13
CA SER A 251 14.05 -13.16 21.67
C SER A 251 13.73 -14.24 20.64
N LEU A 252 12.59 -14.14 19.93
CA LEU A 252 12.23 -15.07 18.86
C LEU A 252 13.26 -15.04 17.74
N CYS A 253 13.66 -13.84 17.29
CA CYS A 253 14.64 -13.69 16.22
C CYS A 253 16.01 -14.27 16.59
N ASN A 254 16.45 -14.13 17.84
CA ASN A 254 17.71 -14.73 18.31
C ASN A 254 17.65 -16.26 18.25
N GLU A 255 16.52 -16.85 18.67
CA GLU A 255 16.32 -18.30 18.62
C GLU A 255 16.24 -18.82 17.18
N LEU A 256 15.51 -18.11 16.30
CA LEU A 256 15.47 -18.39 14.87
C LEU A 256 16.88 -18.31 14.26
N SER A 257 17.62 -17.24 14.55
CA SER A 257 18.99 -17.05 14.06
C SER A 257 19.92 -18.17 14.50
N ALA A 258 19.83 -18.62 15.76
CA ALA A 258 20.61 -19.74 16.25
C ALA A 258 20.27 -21.03 15.48
N GLU A 259 18.98 -21.30 15.25
CA GLU A 259 18.54 -22.48 14.51
C GLU A 259 18.97 -22.46 13.04
N LEU A 260 18.94 -21.29 12.39
CA LEU A 260 19.38 -21.11 11.00
C LEU A 260 20.88 -21.36 10.81
N THR A 261 21.70 -21.17 11.85
CA THR A 261 23.15 -21.42 11.79
C THR A 261 23.55 -22.88 12.00
N ILE A 262 22.63 -23.73 12.49
CA ILE A 262 22.91 -25.15 12.73
C ILE A 262 22.93 -25.90 11.40
N SER A 263 24.05 -26.53 11.06
CA SER A 263 24.23 -27.27 9.81
C SER A 263 23.71 -28.72 9.85
N SER A 264 23.49 -29.29 11.05
CA SER A 264 23.01 -30.66 11.23
C SER A 264 21.77 -30.72 12.14
N ALA A 265 20.71 -31.39 11.68
CA ALA A 265 19.46 -31.63 12.43
C ALA A 265 18.71 -30.38 12.92
N ARG A 266 18.48 -29.42 12.01
CA ARG A 266 17.60 -28.26 12.29
C ARG A 266 16.19 -28.72 12.67
N ASN A 267 15.62 -28.07 13.68
CA ASN A 267 14.23 -28.24 14.04
C ASN A 267 13.33 -27.53 13.03
N GLU A 268 12.92 -28.26 11.98
CA GLU A 268 12.08 -27.72 10.90
C GLU A 268 10.73 -27.18 11.41
N ASN A 269 10.15 -27.84 12.42
CA ASN A 269 8.89 -27.41 13.02
C ASN A 269 9.04 -26.05 13.71
N PHE A 270 10.14 -25.84 14.42
CA PHE A 270 10.44 -24.55 15.03
C PHE A 270 10.70 -23.47 13.98
N LEU A 271 11.46 -23.76 12.92
CA LEU A 271 11.69 -22.80 11.83
C LEU A 271 10.38 -22.38 11.16
N ALA A 272 9.52 -23.34 10.83
CA ALA A 272 8.21 -23.07 10.26
C ALA A 272 7.34 -22.22 11.20
N ALA A 273 7.28 -22.60 12.48
CA ALA A 273 6.55 -21.86 13.52
C ALA A 273 7.06 -20.43 13.69
N ALA A 274 8.38 -20.24 13.71
CA ALA A 274 9.00 -18.93 13.85
C ALA A 274 8.69 -18.02 12.66
N PHE A 275 8.71 -18.54 11.42
CA PHE A 275 8.33 -17.76 10.25
C PHE A 275 6.84 -17.40 10.23
N ASP A 276 5.94 -18.32 10.61
CA ASP A 276 4.52 -17.98 10.76
C ASP A 276 4.30 -16.93 11.86
N CYS A 277 5.11 -16.98 12.91
CA CYS A 277 5.07 -15.96 13.95
C CYS A 277 5.57 -14.60 13.45
N LEU A 278 6.69 -14.57 12.72
CA LEU A 278 7.19 -13.36 12.08
C LEU A 278 6.21 -12.81 11.04
N ALA A 279 5.47 -13.66 10.32
CA ALA A 279 4.42 -13.22 9.41
C ALA A 279 3.31 -12.45 10.13
N CYS A 280 2.99 -12.81 11.38
CA CYS A 280 2.06 -12.05 12.23
C CYS A 280 2.72 -10.79 12.81
N VAL A 281 4.00 -10.84 13.18
CA VAL A 281 4.76 -9.65 13.65
C VAL A 281 4.84 -8.59 12.54
N CYS A 282 4.94 -8.98 11.27
CA CYS A 282 4.82 -8.03 10.17
C CYS A 282 3.48 -7.27 10.15
N LEU A 283 2.45 -7.72 10.86
CA LEU A 283 1.13 -7.07 10.91
C LEU A 283 0.89 -6.35 12.23
N SER A 284 1.89 -6.30 13.11
CA SER A 284 1.87 -5.43 14.28
C SER A 284 2.00 -3.96 13.87
N SER A 285 1.91 -3.06 14.84
CA SER A 285 2.21 -1.64 14.65
C SER A 285 3.70 -1.32 14.47
N ASP A 286 4.60 -2.20 14.91
CA ASP A 286 6.05 -1.99 14.90
C ASP A 286 6.83 -3.25 14.51
N GLN A 287 7.62 -3.13 13.44
CA GLN A 287 8.52 -4.17 12.94
C GLN A 287 9.99 -3.89 13.27
N SER A 288 10.32 -2.78 13.94
CA SER A 288 11.69 -2.31 14.21
C SER A 288 12.57 -3.35 14.92
N SER A 289 11.93 -4.23 15.69
CA SER A 289 12.57 -5.22 16.54
C SER A 289 12.96 -6.53 15.85
N ILE A 290 12.58 -6.70 14.58
CA ILE A 290 13.09 -7.80 13.75
C ILE A 290 14.58 -7.58 13.50
N THR A 291 15.41 -8.55 13.88
CA THR A 291 16.88 -8.45 13.79
C THR A 291 17.39 -8.72 12.37
N ASP A 292 18.60 -8.26 12.07
CA ASP A 292 19.21 -8.36 10.74
C ASP A 292 19.26 -9.79 10.17
N SER A 293 19.55 -10.79 11.01
CA SER A 293 19.55 -12.21 10.61
C SER A 293 18.17 -12.76 10.26
N CYS A 294 17.11 -12.06 10.63
CA CYS A 294 15.73 -12.42 10.30
C CYS A 294 15.12 -11.48 9.25
N LEU A 295 15.88 -10.50 8.74
CA LEU A 295 15.42 -9.67 7.64
C LEU A 295 15.33 -10.49 6.35
N PRO A 296 14.34 -10.21 5.50
CA PRO A 296 14.11 -10.96 4.26
C PRO A 296 15.34 -11.23 3.40
N LEU A 297 16.19 -10.23 3.12
CA LEU A 297 17.39 -10.43 2.28
C LEU A 297 18.31 -11.52 2.80
N HIS A 298 18.53 -11.57 4.12
CA HIS A 298 19.36 -12.63 4.72
C HIS A 298 18.73 -14.01 4.50
N LEU A 299 17.40 -14.10 4.68
CA LEU A 299 16.67 -15.35 4.47
C LEU A 299 16.66 -15.79 3.00
N LEU A 300 16.70 -14.84 2.06
CA LEU A 300 16.84 -15.16 0.63
C LEU A 300 18.20 -15.77 0.31
N ASP A 301 19.27 -15.27 0.94
CA ASP A 301 20.63 -15.76 0.72
C ASP A 301 20.80 -17.22 1.19
N ILE A 302 20.02 -17.64 2.19
CA ILE A 302 20.04 -19.01 2.71
C ILE A 302 18.87 -19.87 2.23
N HIS A 303 18.00 -19.36 1.35
CA HIS A 303 16.75 -20.00 0.94
C HIS A 303 16.95 -21.45 0.45
N ASP A 304 17.95 -21.69 -0.40
CA ASP A 304 18.21 -23.02 -0.97
C ASP A 304 18.68 -24.03 0.09
N THR A 305 19.14 -23.53 1.24
CA THR A 305 19.51 -24.40 2.36
C THR A 305 18.30 -24.77 3.20
N LEU A 306 17.16 -24.06 3.12
CA LEU A 306 16.05 -24.27 4.04
C LEU A 306 15.26 -25.56 3.72
N PRO A 307 14.73 -26.25 4.75
CA PRO A 307 13.84 -27.39 4.52
C PRO A 307 12.56 -26.98 3.78
N GLY A 308 12.02 -27.87 2.94
CA GLY A 308 10.81 -27.58 2.16
C GLY A 308 9.59 -27.21 3.01
N SER A 309 9.48 -27.81 4.19
CA SER A 309 8.42 -27.57 5.19
C SER A 309 8.39 -26.13 5.71
N THR A 310 9.51 -25.39 5.64
CA THR A 310 9.62 -24.02 6.15
C THR A 310 9.36 -22.96 5.09
N LEU A 311 9.29 -23.33 3.81
CA LEU A 311 9.24 -22.38 2.70
C LEU A 311 7.91 -21.64 2.62
N GLU A 312 6.78 -22.31 2.85
CA GLU A 312 5.48 -21.64 2.81
C GLU A 312 5.30 -20.61 3.94
N PRO A 313 5.62 -20.92 5.22
CA PRO A 313 5.70 -19.92 6.28
C PRO A 313 6.63 -18.75 5.94
N LEU A 314 7.82 -19.04 5.36
CA LEU A 314 8.74 -17.99 4.91
C LEU A 314 8.09 -17.09 3.87
N TYR A 315 7.39 -17.62 2.88
CA TYR A 315 6.75 -16.80 1.85
C TYR A 315 5.59 -15.95 2.40
N ARG A 316 4.86 -16.43 3.41
CA ARG A 316 3.88 -15.61 4.14
C ARG A 316 4.57 -14.44 4.85
N TYR A 317 5.69 -14.70 5.53
CA TYR A 317 6.50 -13.67 6.16
C TYR A 317 7.00 -12.63 5.14
N LEU A 318 7.62 -13.08 4.05
CA LEU A 318 8.11 -12.20 2.98
C LEU A 318 6.98 -11.36 2.39
N HIS A 319 5.83 -11.96 2.09
CA HIS A 319 4.69 -11.21 1.58
C HIS A 319 4.27 -10.12 2.57
N ASN A 320 4.08 -10.46 3.86
CA ASN A 320 3.60 -9.51 4.85
C ASN A 320 4.63 -8.42 5.15
N TRP A 321 5.92 -8.69 5.00
CA TRP A 321 6.95 -7.66 5.08
C TRP A 321 6.71 -6.56 4.04
N PHE A 322 6.45 -6.92 2.79
CA PHE A 322 6.26 -5.95 1.70
C PHE A 322 4.94 -5.17 1.77
N VAL A 323 3.99 -5.56 2.63
CA VAL A 323 2.78 -4.76 2.86
C VAL A 323 2.97 -3.66 3.89
N GLN A 324 4.10 -3.66 4.61
CA GLN A 324 4.44 -2.63 5.59
C GLN A 324 5.38 -1.59 5.03
N LEU A 325 5.28 -0.35 5.55
CA LEU A 325 6.10 0.77 5.09
C LEU A 325 7.61 0.45 5.15
N ARG A 326 8.08 -0.14 6.25
CA ARG A 326 9.49 -0.56 6.40
C ARG A 326 9.91 -1.53 5.30
N GLY A 327 9.07 -2.52 4.99
CA GLY A 327 9.38 -3.49 3.94
C GLY A 327 9.23 -2.94 2.53
N MET A 328 8.39 -1.94 2.32
CA MET A 328 8.33 -1.21 1.03
C MET A 328 9.62 -0.43 0.77
N HIS A 329 10.18 0.23 1.80
CA HIS A 329 11.49 0.89 1.69
C HIS A 329 12.61 -0.11 1.39
N ASP A 330 12.66 -1.19 2.17
CA ASP A 330 13.64 -2.27 1.96
C ASP A 330 13.54 -2.88 0.54
N PHE A 331 12.33 -3.08 0.02
CA PHE A 331 12.13 -3.52 -1.36
C PHE A 331 12.71 -2.54 -2.38
N ARG A 332 12.46 -1.24 -2.22
CA ARG A 332 12.95 -0.20 -3.14
C ARG A 332 14.47 -0.13 -3.16
N ASP A 333 15.09 -0.24 -1.99
CA ASP A 333 16.54 -0.19 -1.85
C ASP A 333 17.24 -1.43 -2.43
N ASN A 334 16.51 -2.56 -2.56
CA ASN A 334 17.07 -3.85 -2.97
C ASN A 334 16.28 -4.52 -4.11
N VAL A 335 15.66 -3.73 -4.98
CA VAL A 335 14.74 -4.21 -6.02
C VAL A 335 15.32 -5.33 -6.90
N ASP A 336 16.58 -5.20 -7.32
CA ASP A 336 17.24 -6.18 -8.19
C ASP A 336 17.38 -7.55 -7.51
N ARG A 337 17.73 -7.57 -6.22
CA ARG A 337 17.89 -8.81 -5.46
C ARG A 337 16.55 -9.51 -5.29
N TYR A 338 15.52 -8.75 -4.91
CA TYR A 338 14.18 -9.29 -4.71
C TYR A 338 13.55 -9.79 -6.01
N LEU A 339 13.64 -9.02 -7.10
CA LEU A 339 13.12 -9.44 -8.40
C LEU A 339 13.88 -10.63 -8.96
N ASN A 340 15.21 -10.66 -8.83
CA ASN A 340 15.98 -11.83 -9.24
C ASN A 340 15.55 -13.08 -8.46
N PHE A 341 15.39 -12.97 -7.14
CA PHE A 341 14.90 -14.09 -6.33
C PHE A 341 13.50 -14.55 -6.76
N MET A 342 12.53 -13.63 -6.85
CA MET A 342 11.16 -13.98 -7.25
C MET A 342 11.11 -14.63 -8.63
N THR A 343 11.82 -14.07 -9.61
CA THR A 343 11.80 -14.57 -10.98
C THR A 343 12.53 -15.91 -11.13
N THR A 344 13.69 -16.08 -10.49
CA THR A 344 14.52 -17.28 -10.65
C THR A 344 14.14 -18.43 -9.73
N LYS A 345 13.78 -18.13 -8.48
CA LYS A 345 13.51 -19.15 -7.44
C LYS A 345 12.05 -19.48 -7.29
N LEU A 346 11.14 -18.53 -7.45
CA LEU A 346 9.72 -18.75 -7.21
C LEU A 346 8.95 -18.96 -8.52
N ILE A 347 8.96 -17.97 -9.41
CA ILE A 347 8.14 -17.96 -10.64
C ILE A 347 8.59 -19.07 -11.61
N LYS A 348 9.90 -19.27 -11.77
CA LYS A 348 10.46 -20.35 -12.62
C LYS A 348 10.54 -21.70 -11.92
N SER A 349 10.03 -21.82 -10.68
CA SER A 349 10.02 -23.10 -9.97
C SER A 349 9.11 -24.12 -10.66
N LEU A 350 9.47 -25.41 -10.55
CA LEU A 350 8.60 -26.50 -10.94
C LEU A 350 7.48 -26.75 -9.91
N GLU A 351 7.66 -26.29 -8.68
CA GLU A 351 6.71 -26.46 -7.58
C GLU A 351 5.54 -25.46 -7.69
N PRO A 352 4.28 -25.92 -7.87
CA PRO A 352 3.14 -25.03 -8.07
C PRO A 352 2.93 -24.03 -6.95
N THR A 353 3.15 -24.43 -5.69
CA THR A 353 3.02 -23.56 -4.51
C THR A 353 4.03 -22.42 -4.54
N GLN A 354 5.29 -22.70 -4.89
CA GLN A 354 6.33 -21.67 -4.99
C GLN A 354 5.99 -20.66 -6.07
N ARG A 355 5.54 -21.12 -7.25
CA ARG A 355 5.11 -20.21 -8.32
C ARG A 355 3.95 -19.32 -7.87
N LEU A 356 2.95 -19.89 -7.20
CA LEU A 356 1.81 -19.13 -6.71
C LEU A 356 2.23 -18.03 -5.73
N TYR A 357 3.09 -18.34 -4.76
CA TYR A 357 3.64 -17.34 -3.85
C TYR A 357 4.53 -16.33 -4.58
N GLY A 358 5.30 -16.75 -5.58
CA GLY A 358 6.08 -15.87 -6.46
C GLY A 358 5.21 -14.80 -7.12
N TYR A 359 4.11 -15.21 -7.75
CA TYR A 359 3.16 -14.26 -8.36
C TYR A 359 2.39 -13.44 -7.33
N ARG A 360 2.08 -13.97 -6.14
CA ARG A 360 1.46 -13.18 -5.05
C ARG A 360 2.38 -12.07 -4.57
N ILE A 361 3.64 -12.39 -4.28
CA ILE A 361 4.63 -11.41 -3.82
C ILE A 361 4.91 -10.41 -4.94
N LEU A 362 5.04 -10.85 -6.19
CA LEU A 362 5.27 -9.96 -7.33
C LEU A 362 4.07 -9.02 -7.55
N TYR A 363 2.84 -9.51 -7.45
CA TYR A 363 1.63 -8.69 -7.50
C TYR A 363 1.62 -7.62 -6.40
N THR A 364 1.90 -8.03 -5.16
CA THR A 364 1.97 -7.09 -4.02
C THR A 364 3.06 -6.04 -4.20
N THR A 365 4.27 -6.45 -4.58
CA THR A 365 5.41 -5.55 -4.75
C THR A 365 5.29 -4.66 -6.00
N SER A 366 4.51 -5.06 -7.02
CA SER A 366 4.24 -4.22 -8.19
C SER A 366 3.58 -2.88 -7.82
N ARG A 367 2.89 -2.81 -6.68
CA ARG A 367 2.28 -1.57 -6.14
C ARG A 367 3.31 -0.60 -5.57
N ILE A 368 4.53 -1.08 -5.31
CA ILE A 368 5.64 -0.30 -4.73
C ILE A 368 6.47 0.37 -5.84
N PHE A 369 6.32 -0.11 -7.09
CA PHE A 369 7.15 0.32 -8.22
C PHE A 369 6.95 1.80 -8.51
N THR A 370 8.06 2.53 -8.56
CA THR A 370 8.07 3.86 -9.16
C THR A 370 8.05 3.75 -10.68
N LYS A 371 7.72 4.83 -11.38
CA LYS A 371 7.83 4.87 -12.86
C LYS A 371 9.21 4.42 -13.35
N LYS A 372 10.27 4.88 -12.70
CA LYS A 372 11.64 4.48 -13.02
C LYS A 372 11.84 2.97 -12.87
N MET A 373 11.43 2.40 -11.73
CA MET A 373 11.54 0.95 -11.50
C MET A 373 10.76 0.14 -12.53
N ALA A 374 9.56 0.59 -12.89
CA ALA A 374 8.77 -0.08 -13.91
C ALA A 374 9.50 -0.10 -15.27
N VAL A 375 10.10 1.03 -15.67
CA VAL A 375 10.92 1.12 -16.89
C VAL A 375 12.16 0.22 -16.81
N ASP A 376 12.87 0.23 -15.69
CA ASP A 376 14.10 -0.56 -15.51
C ASP A 376 13.82 -2.08 -15.52
N THR A 377 12.62 -2.49 -15.09
CA THR A 377 12.24 -3.90 -14.93
C THR A 377 11.36 -4.44 -16.07
N GLN A 378 10.87 -3.58 -16.97
CA GLN A 378 9.93 -3.98 -18.03
C GLN A 378 10.50 -5.07 -18.95
N ALA A 379 11.79 -4.98 -19.31
CA ALA A 379 12.41 -5.92 -20.24
C ALA A 379 12.51 -7.34 -19.65
N SER A 380 12.64 -7.47 -18.33
CA SER A 380 12.75 -8.76 -17.65
C SER A 380 11.38 -9.33 -17.24
N LEU A 381 10.39 -8.48 -16.94
CA LEU A 381 9.09 -8.92 -16.42
C LEU A 381 7.99 -9.02 -17.49
N CYS A 382 7.96 -8.16 -18.50
CA CYS A 382 6.83 -8.10 -19.43
C CYS A 382 6.65 -9.43 -20.20
N GLY A 383 7.73 -9.96 -20.79
CA GLY A 383 7.68 -11.24 -21.50
C GLY A 383 7.32 -12.41 -20.58
N LEU A 384 7.89 -12.40 -19.36
CA LEU A 384 7.61 -13.41 -18.32
C LEU A 384 6.13 -13.43 -17.93
N LEU A 385 5.56 -12.26 -17.65
CA LEU A 385 4.16 -12.10 -17.24
C LEU A 385 3.21 -12.42 -18.40
N THR A 386 3.53 -11.97 -19.61
CA THR A 386 2.72 -12.28 -20.80
C THR A 386 2.66 -13.79 -21.05
N SER A 387 3.80 -14.48 -21.01
CA SER A 387 3.84 -15.95 -21.13
C SER A 387 3.02 -16.61 -20.03
N ALA A 388 3.20 -16.16 -18.78
CA ALA A 388 2.49 -16.72 -17.64
C ALA A 388 0.96 -16.59 -17.77
N ILE A 389 0.48 -15.44 -18.24
CA ILE A 389 -0.94 -15.21 -18.49
C ILE A 389 -1.46 -16.14 -19.58
N LEU A 390 -0.72 -16.30 -20.69
CA LEU A 390 -1.11 -17.19 -21.78
C LEU A 390 -1.16 -18.65 -21.35
N ASP A 391 -0.11 -19.13 -20.68
CA ASP A 391 -0.01 -20.51 -20.19
C ASP A 391 -1.12 -20.81 -19.17
N ALA A 392 -1.39 -19.86 -18.27
CA ALA A 392 -2.44 -19.98 -17.28
C ALA A 392 -3.84 -19.88 -17.89
N ALA A 393 -4.07 -19.01 -18.86
CA ALA A 393 -5.35 -18.92 -19.55
C ALA A 393 -5.66 -20.22 -20.33
N GLU A 394 -4.66 -20.81 -20.97
CA GLU A 394 -4.81 -22.11 -21.63
C GLU A 394 -5.04 -23.24 -20.62
N GLY A 395 -4.23 -23.27 -19.55
CA GLY A 395 -4.39 -24.23 -18.47
C GLY A 395 -5.76 -24.15 -17.81
N ALA A 396 -6.35 -22.96 -17.69
CA ALA A 396 -7.68 -22.76 -17.13
C ALA A 396 -8.80 -23.40 -17.98
N LYS A 397 -8.64 -23.50 -19.30
CA LYS A 397 -9.61 -24.21 -20.16
C LYS A 397 -9.63 -25.70 -19.88
N ALA A 398 -8.50 -26.26 -19.45
CA ALA A 398 -8.35 -27.66 -19.07
C ALA A 398 -8.71 -27.92 -17.60
N GLU A 399 -8.88 -26.88 -16.78
CA GLU A 399 -9.31 -27.01 -15.39
C GLU A 399 -10.82 -27.29 -15.31
N GLY A 400 -11.18 -28.44 -14.74
CA GLY A 400 -12.58 -28.73 -14.41
C GLY A 400 -13.14 -27.77 -13.34
N PRO A 401 -14.46 -27.84 -13.06
CA PRO A 401 -15.17 -26.87 -12.21
C PRO A 401 -14.66 -26.71 -10.77
N GLY A 402 -13.76 -27.58 -10.29
CA GLY A 402 -13.19 -27.58 -8.94
C GLY A 402 -11.73 -27.11 -8.81
N ARG A 403 -11.02 -26.80 -9.92
CA ARG A 403 -9.67 -26.23 -9.88
C ARG A 403 -9.67 -24.87 -10.56
N ARG A 404 -9.13 -23.86 -9.87
CA ARG A 404 -9.04 -22.46 -10.32
C ARG A 404 -7.63 -21.91 -10.15
N SER A 405 -6.64 -22.80 -10.02
CA SER A 405 -5.23 -22.44 -9.77
C SER A 405 -4.65 -21.67 -10.94
N ASN A 406 -4.96 -22.10 -12.17
CA ASN A 406 -4.53 -21.39 -13.36
C ASN A 406 -5.26 -20.05 -13.49
N VAL A 407 -6.55 -19.99 -13.18
CA VAL A 407 -7.25 -18.70 -13.18
C VAL A 407 -6.66 -17.73 -12.14
N GLN A 408 -6.32 -18.23 -10.95
CA GLN A 408 -5.66 -17.42 -9.92
C GLN A 408 -4.28 -16.92 -10.38
N LEU A 409 -3.50 -17.77 -11.04
CA LEU A 409 -2.19 -17.40 -11.58
C LEU A 409 -2.32 -16.34 -12.68
N ALA A 410 -3.23 -16.55 -13.63
CA ALA A 410 -3.56 -15.58 -14.67
C ALA A 410 -3.93 -14.24 -14.06
N ASN A 411 -4.77 -14.24 -13.02
CA ASN A 411 -5.23 -13.03 -12.35
C ASN A 411 -4.09 -12.25 -11.67
N LEU A 412 -3.21 -12.94 -10.93
CA LEU A 412 -2.05 -12.32 -10.28
C LEU A 412 -1.05 -11.76 -11.30
N ALA A 413 -0.76 -12.53 -12.34
CA ALA A 413 0.13 -12.11 -13.41
C ALA A 413 -0.46 -10.92 -14.20
N SER A 414 -1.75 -10.95 -14.51
CA SER A 414 -2.46 -9.84 -15.16
C SER A 414 -2.45 -8.57 -14.30
N GLY A 415 -2.67 -8.70 -12.99
CA GLY A 415 -2.62 -7.54 -12.09
C GLY A 415 -1.22 -6.91 -12.01
N THR A 416 -0.18 -7.74 -12.02
CA THR A 416 1.21 -7.27 -12.07
C THR A 416 1.50 -6.57 -13.41
N LEU A 417 1.14 -7.21 -14.53
CA LEU A 417 1.38 -6.66 -15.87
C LEU A 417 0.60 -5.35 -16.07
N GLY A 418 -0.65 -5.28 -15.62
CA GLY A 418 -1.48 -4.07 -15.68
C GLY A 418 -0.80 -2.87 -15.02
N ARG A 419 -0.14 -3.05 -13.87
CA ARG A 419 0.63 -1.98 -13.22
C ARG A 419 1.81 -1.49 -14.06
N LEU A 420 2.53 -2.41 -14.72
CA LEU A 420 3.59 -2.02 -15.65
C LEU A 420 3.01 -1.25 -16.84
N VAL A 421 1.93 -1.77 -17.42
CA VAL A 421 1.25 -1.22 -18.61
C VAL A 421 0.75 0.21 -18.37
N LEU A 422 0.24 0.51 -17.17
CA LEU A 422 -0.15 1.87 -16.78
C LEU A 422 1.03 2.86 -16.87
N THR A 423 2.24 2.40 -16.54
CA THR A 423 3.45 3.22 -16.55
C THR A 423 4.23 3.17 -17.87
N ALA A 424 3.74 2.44 -18.88
CA ALA A 424 4.41 2.29 -20.17
C ALA A 424 4.63 3.65 -20.85
N ASP A 425 5.89 3.93 -21.20
CA ASP A 425 6.30 5.14 -21.92
C ASP A 425 6.36 4.93 -23.44
N ASP A 426 6.19 3.69 -23.90
CA ASP A 426 6.27 3.28 -25.30
C ASP A 426 4.91 2.96 -25.93
N LYS A 427 3.80 3.46 -25.35
CA LYS A 427 2.43 3.22 -25.87
C LYS A 427 2.27 3.60 -27.34
N ALA A 428 2.99 4.63 -27.80
CA ALA A 428 2.98 5.07 -29.20
C ALA A 428 3.92 4.25 -30.12
N SER A 429 4.77 3.38 -29.56
CA SER A 429 5.72 2.58 -30.31
C SER A 429 5.06 1.28 -30.82
N PRO A 430 4.90 1.09 -32.14
CA PRO A 430 4.24 -0.10 -32.70
C PRO A 430 5.03 -1.40 -32.48
N TYR A 431 6.31 -1.26 -32.14
CA TYR A 431 7.25 -2.34 -31.81
C TYR A 431 7.67 -2.32 -30.34
N GLY A 432 7.03 -1.46 -29.53
CA GLY A 432 7.22 -1.39 -28.09
C GLY A 432 6.72 -2.64 -27.38
N TRP A 433 7.14 -2.80 -26.12
CA TRP A 433 6.68 -3.88 -25.27
C TRP A 433 5.17 -3.74 -24.97
N TYR A 434 4.62 -2.52 -24.87
CA TYR A 434 3.18 -2.31 -24.72
C TYR A 434 2.41 -2.93 -25.89
N ALA A 435 2.78 -2.55 -27.12
CA ALA A 435 2.18 -3.08 -28.34
C ALA A 435 2.42 -4.60 -28.48
N THR A 436 3.54 -5.12 -27.97
CA THR A 436 3.84 -6.55 -27.96
C THR A 436 2.93 -7.32 -26.99
N ALA A 437 2.74 -6.81 -25.78
CA ALA A 437 1.81 -7.39 -24.80
C ALA A 437 0.37 -7.36 -25.32
N GLN A 438 -0.05 -6.22 -25.89
CA GLN A 438 -1.35 -6.05 -26.53
C GLN A 438 -1.56 -7.05 -27.67
N LYS A 439 -0.59 -7.26 -28.56
CA LYS A 439 -0.73 -8.25 -29.65
C LYS A 439 -0.78 -9.68 -29.12
N SER A 440 0.05 -10.00 -28.12
CA SER A 440 0.17 -11.35 -27.56
C SER A 440 -1.09 -11.79 -26.82
N LEU A 441 -1.74 -10.87 -26.09
CA LEU A 441 -2.89 -11.19 -25.23
C LEU A 441 -4.26 -11.09 -25.93
N ALA A 442 -4.30 -10.69 -27.21
CA ALA A 442 -5.55 -10.42 -27.94
C ALA A 442 -6.52 -11.61 -27.95
N ASN A 443 -5.97 -12.82 -28.05
CA ASN A 443 -6.75 -14.07 -28.12
C ASN A 443 -6.60 -14.92 -26.85
N ALA A 444 -6.08 -14.37 -25.76
CA ALA A 444 -5.89 -15.10 -24.51
C ALA A 444 -7.21 -15.45 -23.81
N GLY A 445 -8.33 -14.85 -24.22
CA GLY A 445 -9.64 -15.13 -23.61
C GLY A 445 -9.76 -14.61 -22.19
N LEU A 446 -9.07 -13.52 -21.83
CA LEU A 446 -8.99 -12.99 -20.46
C LEU A 446 -10.37 -12.73 -19.83
N LEU A 447 -11.31 -12.18 -20.59
CA LEU A 447 -12.69 -11.94 -20.12
C LEU A 447 -13.40 -13.24 -19.72
N SER A 448 -13.13 -14.35 -20.42
CA SER A 448 -13.77 -15.65 -20.17
C SER A 448 -13.31 -16.30 -18.87
N LEU A 449 -12.19 -15.86 -18.31
CA LEU A 449 -11.66 -16.35 -17.03
C LEU A 449 -12.49 -15.86 -15.83
N GLY A 450 -13.29 -14.80 -15.98
CA GLY A 450 -14.12 -14.26 -14.89
C GLY A 450 -13.30 -13.77 -13.69
N ALA A 451 -12.09 -13.28 -13.97
CA ALA A 451 -11.10 -12.84 -12.99
C ALA A 451 -10.87 -11.31 -13.12
N PRO A 452 -10.95 -10.53 -12.02
CA PRO A 452 -10.94 -9.06 -12.07
C PRO A 452 -9.73 -8.47 -12.79
N CYS A 453 -8.50 -8.79 -12.38
CA CYS A 453 -7.32 -8.20 -13.00
C CYS A 453 -7.09 -8.67 -14.44
N CYS A 454 -7.60 -9.84 -14.84
CA CYS A 454 -7.61 -10.25 -16.24
C CYS A 454 -8.58 -9.37 -17.06
N THR A 455 -9.72 -9.02 -16.45
CA THR A 455 -10.73 -8.14 -17.06
C THR A 455 -10.17 -6.72 -17.19
N ASP A 456 -9.67 -6.14 -16.10
CA ASP A 456 -9.08 -4.80 -16.07
C ASP A 456 -7.93 -4.66 -17.07
N LEU A 457 -7.04 -5.66 -17.14
CA LEU A 457 -5.94 -5.65 -18.11
C LEU A 457 -6.45 -5.70 -19.56
N TYR A 458 -7.46 -6.53 -19.84
CA TYR A 458 -8.05 -6.59 -21.18
C TYR A 458 -8.68 -5.25 -21.55
N GLU A 459 -9.49 -4.68 -20.67
CA GLU A 459 -10.12 -3.39 -20.88
C GLU A 459 -9.07 -2.31 -21.11
N HIS A 460 -8.00 -2.24 -20.30
CA HIS A 460 -6.95 -1.25 -20.50
C HIS A 460 -6.19 -1.42 -21.84
N LEU A 461 -5.93 -2.66 -22.26
CA LEU A 461 -5.20 -2.93 -23.51
C LEU A 461 -6.05 -2.66 -24.76
N TYR A 462 -7.38 -2.73 -24.68
CA TYR A 462 -8.28 -2.62 -25.85
C TYR A 462 -9.39 -1.58 -25.71
N ALA A 463 -9.37 -0.75 -24.67
CA ALA A 463 -10.16 0.46 -24.58
C ALA A 463 -9.91 1.31 -25.84
N GLY A 464 -10.98 1.81 -26.45
CA GLY A 464 -10.84 2.76 -27.55
C GLY A 464 -10.14 4.02 -27.06
N ASP A 465 -9.50 4.79 -27.96
CA ASP A 465 -8.72 6.00 -27.63
C ASP A 465 -9.48 7.07 -26.82
N GLY A 466 -10.80 6.93 -26.59
CA GLY A 466 -11.62 7.79 -25.74
C GLY A 466 -11.89 7.27 -24.30
N ASP A 467 -11.54 6.02 -23.98
CA ASP A 467 -11.80 5.38 -22.67
C ASP A 467 -10.54 5.23 -21.80
N ALA A 468 -9.36 5.57 -22.33
CA ALA A 468 -8.09 5.45 -21.62
C ALA A 468 -7.91 6.47 -20.48
N GLU A 469 -8.73 7.53 -20.43
CA GLU A 469 -8.76 8.50 -19.33
C GLU A 469 -9.64 8.06 -18.14
N LEU A 470 -10.33 6.91 -18.25
CA LEU A 470 -11.29 6.42 -17.27
C LEU A 470 -10.73 5.37 -16.28
N PHE A 471 -9.50 4.88 -16.46
CA PHE A 471 -8.95 3.71 -15.74
C PHE A 471 -7.63 3.95 -15.02
#